data_AF-A0A9D1TW36-F1
#
_entry.id   AF-A0A9D1TW36-F1
#
_cell.length_a   1.000
_cell.length_b   1.000
_cell.length_c   1.000
_cell.angle_alpha   90.00
_cell.angle_beta   90.00
_cell.angle_gamma   90.00
#
_symmetry.space_group_name_H-M   'P 1'
#
loop_
_entity.id
_entity.type
_entity.pdbx_description
1 polymer ?
#
loop_
_entity_poly.entity_id
_entity_poly.type
_entity_poly.pdbx_seq_one_letter_code
_entity_poly.pdbx_strand_id
1 'polypeptide(L)'
;MLALNKFFFYAGMIVSVLGTLIGIPALIFGYKTIGLYLVTIVVPFGFLIWFTGFIAYTFLRPNSLREKDDRAHDEAQRYQRQVPD
;
A
#
# COMPACT_ATOMS: atom_id res chain seq x y z
N MET A 1 4.68 -15.32 6.34
CA MET A 1 5.15 -13.93 6.17
C MET A 1 4.31 -13.13 5.18
N LEU A 2 4.06 -13.62 3.95
CA LEU A 2 3.35 -12.84 2.92
C LEU A 2 1.93 -12.39 3.31
N ALA A 3 1.14 -13.25 3.98
CA ALA A 3 -0.24 -12.93 4.38
C ALA A 3 -0.33 -11.83 5.44
N LEU A 4 0.59 -11.85 6.42
CA LEU A 4 0.66 -10.83 7.46
C LEU A 4 1.09 -9.47 6.88
N ASN A 5 2.07 -9.47 5.98
CA ASN A 5 2.52 -8.25 5.30
C ASN A 5 1.42 -7.66 4.41
N LYS A 6 0.66 -8.53 3.72
CA LYS A 6 -0.51 -8.16 2.92
C LYS A 6 -1.63 -7.60 3.80
N PHE A 7 -1.86 -8.18 4.98
CA PHE A 7 -2.80 -7.64 5.96
C PHE A 7 -2.39 -6.23 6.42
N PHE A 8 -1.14 -6.03 6.83
CA PHE A 8 -0.63 -4.71 7.22
C PHE A 8 -0.73 -3.70 6.09
N PHE A 9 -0.42 -4.10 4.85
CA PHE A 9 -0.58 -3.25 3.67
C PHE A 9 -2.01 -2.71 3.55
N TYR A 10 -3.02 -3.58 3.52
CA TYR A 10 -4.42 -3.14 3.40
C TYR A 10 -4.93 -2.42 4.65
N ALA A 11 -4.55 -2.88 5.84
CA ALA A 11 -4.95 -2.25 7.09
C ALA A 11 -4.42 -0.81 7.18
N GLY A 12 -3.14 -0.60 6.89
CA GLY A 12 -2.54 0.74 6.86
C GLY A 12 -3.22 1.65 5.85
N MET A 13 -3.48 1.15 4.64
CA MET A 13 -4.18 1.90 3.59
C MET A 13 -5.60 2.32 4.04
N ILE A 14 -6.36 1.39 4.62
CA ILE A 14 -7.72 1.66 5.11
C ILE A 14 -7.67 2.72 6.22
N VAL A 15 -6.76 2.60 7.18
CA VAL A 15 -6.61 3.55 8.29
C VAL A 15 -6.26 4.95 7.76
N SER A 16 -5.32 5.07 6.83
CA SER A 16 -4.97 6.37 6.23
C SER A 16 -6.11 6.98 5.44
N VAL A 17 -6.82 6.19 4.64
CA VAL A 17 -7.95 6.67 3.83
C VAL A 17 -9.08 7.14 4.73
N LEU A 18 -9.49 6.34 5.72
CA LEU A 18 -10.55 6.71 6.66
C LEU A 18 -10.15 7.92 7.52
N GLY A 19 -8.92 7.96 8.02
CA GLY A 19 -8.40 9.10 8.77
C GLY A 19 -8.44 10.39 7.94
N THR A 20 -8.18 10.31 6.63
CA THR A 20 -8.22 11.47 5.73
C THR A 20 -9.67 11.88 5.42
N LEU A 21 -10.51 10.91 5.02
CA LEU A 21 -11.91 11.13 4.64
C LEU A 21 -12.77 11.63 5.79
N ILE A 22 -12.42 11.30 7.04
CA ILE A 22 -13.14 11.79 8.21
C ILE A 22 -12.44 13.03 8.79
N GLY A 23 -11.11 13.02 8.86
CA GLY A 23 -10.32 14.07 9.49
C GLY A 23 -10.39 15.41 8.77
N ILE A 24 -10.30 15.43 7.44
CA ILE A 24 -10.40 16.68 6.67
C ILE A 24 -11.80 17.30 6.81
N PRO A 25 -12.92 16.57 6.58
CA PRO A 25 -14.24 17.14 6.83
C PRO A 25 -14.46 17.58 8.27
N ALA A 26 -13.98 16.81 9.26
CA ALA A 26 -14.06 17.20 10.67
C ALA A 26 -13.41 18.57 10.93
N LEU A 27 -12.26 18.86 10.30
CA LEU A 27 -11.61 20.18 10.37
C LEU A 27 -12.46 21.28 9.71
N ILE A 28 -13.07 21.00 8.55
CA ILE A 28 -13.92 21.95 7.82
C ILE A 28 -15.18 22.30 8.63
N PHE A 29 -15.81 21.31 9.26
CA PHE A 29 -17.03 21.50 10.05
C PHE A 29 -16.78 21.97 11.50
N GLY A 30 -15.53 22.30 11.86
CA GLY A 30 -15.20 22.92 13.14
C GLY A 30 -14.83 21.96 14.29
N TYR A 31 -14.78 20.65 14.05
CA TYR A 31 -14.33 19.64 15.01
C TYR A 31 -12.79 19.58 15.07
N LYS A 32 -12.16 20.69 15.51
CA LYS A 32 -10.72 20.89 15.39
C LYS A 32 -9.88 19.81 16.08
N THR A 33 -10.20 19.45 17.32
CA THR A 33 -9.39 18.48 18.09
C THR A 33 -9.37 17.09 17.43
N ILE A 34 -10.54 16.58 17.06
CA ILE A 34 -10.70 15.25 16.44
C ILE A 34 -10.12 15.26 15.02
N GLY A 35 -10.44 16.29 14.24
CA GLY A 35 -9.93 16.43 12.88
C GLY A 35 -8.41 16.52 12.85
N LEU A 36 -7.80 17.30 13.76
CA LEU A 36 -6.35 17.43 13.84
C LEU A 36 -5.72 16.09 14.21
N TYR A 37 -6.24 15.40 15.23
CA TYR A 37 -5.73 14.09 15.65
C TYR A 37 -5.79 13.05 14.52
N LEU A 38 -6.91 12.99 13.78
CA LEU A 38 -7.06 12.08 12.66
C LEU A 38 -6.04 12.37 11.55
N VAL A 39 -5.87 13.63 11.17
CA VAL A 39 -4.97 14.02 10.06
C VAL A 39 -3.49 13.94 10.45
N THR A 40 -3.12 14.28 11.68
CA THR A 40 -1.69 14.38 12.07
C THR A 40 -1.14 13.14 12.76
N ILE A 41 -2.00 12.26 13.30
CA ILE A 41 -1.56 11.04 13.99
C ILE A 41 -2.03 9.80 13.24
N VAL A 42 -3.35 9.66 13.03
CA VAL A 42 -3.93 8.42 12.46
C VAL A 42 -3.50 8.22 11.00
N VAL A 43 -3.53 9.27 10.19
CA VAL A 43 -3.13 9.19 8.77
C VAL A 43 -1.65 8.81 8.62
N PRO A 44 -0.68 9.48 9.29
CA PRO A 44 0.73 9.10 9.22
C PRO A 44 1.00 7.69 9.78
N PHE A 45 0.33 7.31 10.87
CA PHE A 45 0.49 5.98 11.43
C PHE A 45 0.01 4.89 10.47
N GLY A 46 -1.18 5.08 9.86
CA GLY A 46 -1.66 4.19 8.80
C GLY A 46 -0.70 4.11 7.61
N PHE A 47 -0.08 5.24 7.24
CA PHE A 47 0.87 5.29 6.13
C PHE A 47 2.12 4.48 6.43
N LEU A 48 2.66 4.57 7.66
CA LEU A 48 3.82 3.79 8.06
C LEU A 48 3.54 2.28 8.04
N ILE A 49 2.36 1.86 8.50
CA ILE A 49 1.93 0.45 8.45
C ILE A 49 1.80 -0.02 6.99
N TRP A 50 1.14 0.78 6.16
CA TRP A 50 0.98 0.50 4.73
C TRP A 50 2.33 0.36 4.04
N PHE A 51 3.23 1.33 4.25
CA PHE A 51 4.53 1.38 3.62
C PHE A 51 5.41 0.20 4.07
N THR A 52 5.39 -0.14 5.36
CA THR A 52 6.12 -1.30 5.88
C THR A 52 5.57 -2.60 5.30
N GLY A 53 4.25 -2.75 5.23
CA GLY A 53 3.60 -3.90 4.60
C GLY A 53 3.94 -4.02 3.11
N PHE A 54 4.00 -2.90 2.39
CA PHE A 54 4.42 -2.83 0.99
C PHE A 54 5.86 -3.30 0.80
N ILE A 55 6.81 -2.73 1.55
CA ILE A 55 8.23 -3.11 1.46
C ILE A 55 8.41 -4.58 1.80
N ALA A 56 7.78 -5.06 2.87
CA ALA A 56 7.87 -6.45 3.29
C ALA A 56 7.20 -7.43 2.30
N TYR A 57 6.17 -7.00 1.56
CA TYR A 57 5.57 -7.80 0.49
C TYR A 57 6.46 -7.87 -0.76
N THR A 58 7.03 -6.73 -1.16
CA THR A 58 7.80 -6.60 -2.41
C THR A 58 9.21 -7.18 -2.28
N PHE A 59 9.92 -6.90 -1.18
CA PHE A 59 11.35 -7.22 -1.05
C PHE A 59 11.63 -8.49 -0.26
N LEU A 60 10.73 -8.94 0.62
CA LEU A 60 10.89 -10.20 1.40
C LEU A 60 10.12 -11.36 0.77
N ARG A 61 9.81 -11.28 -0.52
CA ARG A 61 9.08 -12.31 -1.24
C ARG A 61 9.96 -13.57 -1.41
N PRO A 62 9.49 -14.77 -1.03
CA PRO A 62 10.27 -15.99 -1.18
C PRO A 62 10.58 -16.30 -2.66
N ASN A 63 11.80 -16.77 -2.94
CA ASN A 63 12.31 -17.04 -4.30
C ASN A 63 11.43 -17.99 -5.12
N SER A 64 10.69 -18.91 -4.49
CA SER A 64 9.78 -19.84 -5.19
C SER A 64 8.59 -19.15 -5.86
N LEU A 65 8.24 -17.93 -5.45
CA LEU A 65 7.22 -17.10 -6.11
C LEU A 65 7.82 -16.19 -7.20
N ARG A 66 9.14 -15.98 -7.20
CA ARG A 66 9.85 -15.27 -8.26
C ARG A 66 9.82 -16.05 -9.57
N GLU A 67 10.08 -17.36 -9.51
CA GLU A 67 10.02 -18.26 -10.69
C GLU A 67 8.67 -18.28 -11.41
N LYS A 68 7.57 -17.96 -10.71
CA LYS A 68 6.24 -17.85 -11.34
C LYS A 68 6.05 -16.52 -12.06
N ASP A 69 6.56 -15.44 -11.47
CA ASP A 69 6.55 -14.12 -12.09
C ASP A 69 7.51 -14.06 -13.28
N ASP A 70 8.68 -14.70 -13.20
CA ASP A 70 9.64 -14.79 -14.31
C ASP A 70 9.01 -15.50 -15.51
N ARG A 71 8.31 -16.62 -15.28
CA ARG A 71 7.52 -17.29 -16.33
C ARG A 71 6.40 -16.42 -16.90
N ALA A 72 5.69 -15.69 -16.05
CA ALA A 72 4.66 -14.75 -16.50
C ALA A 72 5.25 -13.57 -17.28
N HIS A 73 6.45 -13.11 -16.93
CA HIS A 73 7.19 -12.09 -17.67
C HIS A 73 7.69 -12.59 -19.03
N ASP A 74 8.21 -13.81 -19.10
CA ASP A 74 8.60 -14.45 -20.37
C ASP A 74 7.39 -14.64 -21.30
N GLU A 75 6.24 -15.02 -20.75
CA GLU A 75 4.99 -15.11 -21.51
C GLU A 75 4.52 -13.72 -21.97
N ALA A 76 4.59 -12.70 -21.12
CA ALA A 76 4.20 -11.34 -21.45
C ALA A 76 5.12 -10.69 -22.52
N GLN A 77 6.42 -11.00 -22.50
CA GLN A 77 7.37 -10.54 -23.52
C GLN A 77 6.99 -10.99 -24.94
N ARG A 78 6.34 -12.16 -25.09
CA ARG A 78 5.85 -12.61 -26.41
C ARG A 78 4.78 -11.69 -27.00
N TYR A 79 4.08 -10.94 -26.16
CA TYR A 79 3.05 -9.98 -26.57
C TYR A 79 3.57 -8.53 -26.62
N GLN A 80 4.81 -8.29 -26.21
CA GLN A 80 5.45 -6.98 -26.37
C GLN A 80 5.92 -6.84 -27.82
N ARG A 81 5.62 -5.70 -28.44
CA ARG A 81 6.16 -5.35 -29.76
C ARG A 81 7.68 -5.31 -29.66
N GLN A 82 8.35 -6.20 -30.38
CA GLN A 82 9.78 -6.06 -30.62
C GLN A 82 9.97 -4.84 -31.52
N VAL A 83 10.58 -3.80 -30.97
CA VAL A 83 11.05 -2.67 -31.78
C VAL A 83 12.30 -3.19 -32.48
N PRO A 84 12.35 -3.25 -33.82
CA PRO A 84 13.57 -3.61 -34.52
C PRO A 84 14.62 -2.53 -34.24
N ASP A 85 15.85 -2.95 -33.93
CA ASP A 85 17.00 -2.04 -33.78
C ASP A 85 17.24 -1.19 -35.04
#